data_AF-A0A838S621-F1
#
_entry.id   AF-A0A838S621-F1
#
_cell.length_a   1.000
_cell.length_b   1.000
_cell.length_c   1.000
_cell.angle_alpha   90.00
_cell.angle_beta   90.00
_cell.angle_gamma   90.00
#
_symmetry.space_group_name_H-M   'P 1'
#
loop_
_entity.id
_entity.type
_entity.pdbx_description
1 polymer ?
#
loop_
_entity_poly.entity_id
_entity_poly.type
_entity_poly.pdbx_seq_one_letter_code
_entity_poly.pdbx_strand_id
1 'polypeptide(L)' 'MRSTELRPEHAAELAELLEFIHEWFTVNRDNEALHASLRRFSFGLFSLDELRSDIGRFAFLLGGHIGLLEDRQ' A
#
# COMPACT_ATOMS: atom_id res chain seq x y z
N MET A 1 -20.26 -9.51 13.78
CA MET A 1 -19.33 -9.03 12.74
C MET A 1 -19.83 -9.60 11.42
N ARG A 2 -20.27 -8.77 10.46
CA ARG A 2 -20.60 -9.30 9.12
C ARG A 2 -19.30 -9.67 8.43
N SER A 3 -19.19 -10.90 7.95
CA SER A 3 -18.11 -11.27 7.03
C SER A 3 -18.42 -10.62 5.68
N THR A 4 -17.47 -9.86 5.14
CA THR A 4 -17.54 -9.36 3.77
C THR A 4 -16.68 -10.29 2.93
N GLU A 5 -17.30 -11.06 2.04
CA GLU A 5 -16.57 -11.86 1.07
C GLU A 5 -16.15 -10.97 -0.11
N LEU A 6 -14.84 -10.92 -0.38
CA LEU A 6 -14.29 -10.26 -1.56
C LEU A 6 -14.40 -11.21 -2.73
N ARG A 7 -15.04 -10.74 -3.82
CA ARG A 7 -15.01 -11.45 -5.09
C ARG A 7 -13.57 -11.46 -5.64
N PRO A 8 -13.14 -12.51 -6.36
CA PRO A 8 -11.78 -12.60 -6.88
C PRO A 8 -11.34 -11.38 -7.70
N GLU A 9 -12.23 -10.83 -8.54
CA GLU A 9 -11.95 -9.65 -9.35
C GLU A 9 -11.69 -8.39 -8.50
N HIS A 10 -12.42 -8.23 -7.40
CA HIS A 10 -12.21 -7.10 -6.48
C HIS A 10 -10.93 -7.26 -5.67
N ALA A 11 -10.55 -8.50 -5.33
CA ALA A 11 -9.31 -8.78 -4.65
C ALA A 11 -8.11 -8.42 -5.55
N ALA A 12 -8.19 -8.74 -6.85
CA ALA A 12 -7.18 -8.35 -7.82
C ALA A 12 -7.08 -6.83 -7.98
N GLU A 13 -8.19 -6.12 -8.19
CA GLU A 13 -8.19 -4.64 -8.29
C GLU A 13 -7.64 -3.98 -7.03
N LEU A 14 -7.97 -4.51 -5.85
CA LEU A 14 -7.44 -4.01 -4.59
C LEU A 14 -5.93 -4.28 -4.45
N ALA A 15 -5.45 -5.45 -4.90
CA ALA A 15 -4.03 -5.74 -4.94
C ALA A 15 -3.28 -4.73 -5.84
N GLU A 16 -3.79 -4.47 -7.05
CA GLU A 16 -3.20 -3.48 -7.96
C GLU A 16 -3.13 -2.08 -7.34
N LEU A 17 -4.20 -1.64 -6.66
CA LEU A 17 -4.22 -0.35 -5.98
C LEU A 17 -3.19 -0.29 -4.83
N LEU A 18 -3.08 -1.35 -4.04
CA LEU A 18 -2.12 -1.41 -2.93
C LEU A 18 -0.68 -1.37 -3.45
N GLU A 19 -0.38 -2.06 -4.55
CA GLU A 19 0.93 -2.00 -5.20
C GLU A 19 1.26 -0.61 -5.71
N PHE A 20 0.31 0.05 -6.38
CA PHE A 20 0.47 1.44 -6.81
C PHE A 20 0.82 2.37 -5.64
N ILE A 21 0.15 2.22 -4.49
CA ILE A 21 0.45 3.01 -3.28
C ILE A 21 1.82 2.63 -2.70
N HIS A 22 2.18 1.33 -2.69
CA HIS A 22 3.47 0.85 -2.23
C HIS A 22 4.62 1.46 -3.04
N GLU A 23 4.50 1.49 -4.37
CA GLU A 23 5.48 2.08 -5.28
C GLU A 23 5.54 3.61 -5.10
N TRP A 24 4.38 4.27 -4.98
CA TRP A 24 4.34 5.71 -4.69
C TRP A 24 5.08 6.07 -3.39
N PHE A 25 4.91 5.28 -2.33
CA PHE A 25 5.67 5.43 -1.08
C PHE A 25 7.16 5.13 -1.25
N THR A 26 7.50 4.15 -2.09
CA THR A 26 8.90 3.83 -2.39
C THR A 26 9.60 5.00 -3.07
N VAL A 27 8.97 5.61 -4.07
CA VAL A 27 9.48 6.80 -4.77
C VAL A 27 9.58 8.01 -3.83
N ASN A 28 8.65 8.14 -2.88
CA ASN A 28 8.60 9.27 -1.94
C ASN A 28 9.22 8.96 -0.57
N ARG A 29 10.10 7.95 -0.48
CA ARG A 29 10.72 7.51 0.79
C ARG A 29 11.35 8.66 1.58
N ASP A 30 11.98 9.61 0.90
CA ASP A 30 12.72 10.71 1.54
C ASP A 30 11.91 12.01 1.63
N ASN A 31 10.60 11.97 1.37
CA ASN A 31 9.74 13.15 1.39
C ASN A 31 9.35 13.54 2.84
N GLU A 32 10.09 14.46 3.44
CA GLU A 32 9.88 14.91 4.83
C GLU A 32 8.45 15.41 5.10
N ALA A 33 7.82 16.11 4.15
CA ALA A 33 6.47 16.62 4.30
C ALA A 33 5.43 15.49 4.38
N LEU A 34 5.62 14.42 3.60
CA LEU A 34 4.77 13.23 3.65
C LEU A 34 4.91 12.52 5.00
N HIS A 35 6.14 12.32 5.48
CA HIS A 35 6.42 11.74 6.80
C HIS A 35 5.77 12.56 7.93
N ALA A 36 5.94 13.88 7.91
CA ALA A 36 5.37 14.77 8.93
C ALA A 36 3.83 14.72 8.93
N SER A 37 3.22 14.67 7.74
CA SER A 37 1.77 14.55 7.59
C SER A 37 1.25 13.22 8.14
N LEU A 38 1.88 12.10 7.79
CA LEU A 38 1.51 10.77 8.29
C LEU A 38 1.68 10.66 9.80
N ARG A 39 2.78 11.19 10.35
CA ARG A 39 3.02 11.21 11.79
C ARG A 39 1.95 12.01 12.53
N ARG A 40 1.53 13.16 11.99
CA ARG A 40 0.45 13.97 12.57
C ARG A 40 -0.89 13.25 12.51
N PHE A 41 -1.20 12.60 11.38
CA PHE A 41 -2.45 11.87 11.20
C PHE A 41 -2.55 10.64 12.12
N SER A 42 -1.46 9.89 12.26
CA SER A 42 -1.41 8.66 13.05
C SER A 42 -1.08 8.89 14.53
N PHE A 43 -0.90 10.15 14.96
CA PHE A 43 -0.34 10.47 16.29
C PHE A 43 0.98 9.76 16.59
N GLY A 44 1.79 9.53 15.55
CA GLY A 44 3.08 8.86 15.63
C GLY A 44 3.03 7.35 15.78
N LEU A 45 1.85 6.73 15.60
CA LEU A 45 1.70 5.27 15.65
C LEU A 45 2.25 4.54 14.42
N PHE A 46 2.47 5.27 13.32
CA PHE A 46 3.00 4.70 12.08
C PHE A 46 4.08 5.58 11.47
N SER A 47 5.16 4.95 11.02
CA SER A 47 6.11 5.49 10.06
C SER A 47 5.70 5.14 8.62
N LEU A 48 6.25 5.88 7.65
CA LEU A 48 5.99 5.60 6.23
C LEU A 48 6.53 4.22 5.81
N ASP A 49 7.65 3.78 6.38
CA ASP A 49 8.23 2.46 6.09
C ASP A 49 7.38 1.32 6.66
N GLU A 50 6.84 1.46 7.87
CA GLU A 50 5.90 0.48 8.44
C GLU A 50 4.64 0.37 7.59
N LEU A 51 4.03 1.51 7.23
CA LEU A 51 2.82 1.53 6.41
C LEU A 51 3.09 0.95 5.01
N ARG A 52 4.23 1.28 4.39
CA ARG A 52 4.65 0.69 3.11
C ARG A 52 4.80 -0.82 3.24
N SER A 53 5.46 -1.31 4.29
CA SER A 53 5.63 -2.75 4.53
C SER A 53 4.28 -3.47 4.67
N ASP A 54 3.34 -2.88 5.43
CA ASP A 54 2.01 -3.46 5.60
C ASP A 54 1.21 -3.50 4.30
N ILE A 55 1.27 -2.43 3.49
CA ILE A 55 0.64 -2.38 2.17
C ILE A 55 1.21 -3.48 1.26
N GLY A 56 2.53 -3.65 1.21
CA GLY A 56 3.16 -4.72 0.44
C GLY A 56 2.73 -6.12 0.89
N ARG A 57 2.60 -6.33 2.20
CA ARG A 57 2.08 -7.58 2.77
C ARG A 57 0.64 -7.83 2.36
N PHE A 58 -0.23 -6.82 2.40
CA PHE A 58 -1.64 -6.98 2.02
C PHE A 58 -1.82 -7.20 0.52
N ALA A 59 -1.06 -6.48 -0.32
CA ALA A 59 -1.03 -6.72 -1.76
C ALA A 59 -0.67 -8.19 -2.07
N PHE A 60 0.41 -8.69 -1.47
CA PHE A 60 0.84 -10.08 -1.62
C PHE A 60 -0.25 -11.09 -1.19
N LEU A 61 -0.90 -10.86 -0.05
CA LEU A 61 -1.98 -11.74 0.44
C LEU A 61 -3.19 -11.77 -0.50
N LEU A 62 -3.40 -10.73 -1.30
CA LEU A 62 -4.47 -10.65 -2.30
C LEU A 62 -4.04 -11.19 -3.68
N GLY A 63 -2.83 -11.73 -3.81
CA GLY A 63 -2.28 -12.27 -5.06
C GLY A 63 -1.54 -11.26 -5.92
N GLY A 64 -1.20 -10.10 -5.36
CA GLY A 64 -0.39 -9.07 -5.99
C GLY A 64 1.08 -9.46 -6.20
N HIS A 65 1.71 -8.88 -7.20
CA HIS A 65 3.12 -9.05 -7.57
C HIS A 65 3.79 -7.67 -7.57
N ILE A 66 4.45 -7.31 -6.47
CA ILE A 66 5.14 -6.01 -6.33
C ILE A 66 6.05 -5.77 -7.55
N GLY A 67 5.71 -4.77 -8.38
CA GLY A 67 6.37 -4.46 -9.65
C GLY A 67 5.45 -3.99 -10.81
N LEU A 68 4.14 -3.79 -10.57
CA LEU A 68 3.16 -3.46 -11.62
C LEU A 68 3.48 -2.24 -12.49
N LEU A 69 4.23 -1.24 -12.00
CA LEU A 69 4.58 -0.08 -12.84
C LEU A 69 5.64 -0.40 -13.91
N GLU A 70 6.41 -1.48 -13.77
CA GLU A 70 7.36 -1.91 -14.80
C GLU A 70 6.66 -2.55 -16.01
N ASP A 71 5.52 -3.22 -15.79
CA ASP A 71 4.77 -3.92 -16.85
C ASP A 71 3.81 -3.01 -17.65
N ARG A 72 3.63 -1.74 -17.25
CA ARG A 72 2.69 -0.79 -17.89
C ARG A 72 3.35 0.32 -18.73
N GLN A 73 4.66 0.22 -18.99
CA GLN A 73 5.40 1.10 -19.91
C GLN A 73 5.58 0.47 -21.29
#